data_AF-A0A5J6UG61-F1
#
_entry.id   AF-A0A5J6UG61-F1
#
_cell.length_a   1.000
_cell.length_b   1.000
_cell.length_c   1.000
_cell.angle_alpha   90.00
_cell.angle_beta   90.00
_cell.angle_gamma   90.00
#
_symmetry.space_group_name_H-M   'P 1'
#
loop_
_entity.id
_entity.type
_entity.pdbx_description
1 polymer ?
#
loop_
_entity_poly.entity_id
_entity_poly.type
_entity_poly.pdbx_seq_one_letter_code
_entity_poly.pdbx_strand_id
1 'polypeptide(L)'
;MITVLVLVALVAVLGLCASNLLRPFAPAAPAEPRNGPPGVHPESMTAELDPADEEYLACLADTLWPEDEYLEPEHTSDGEEESGGSGMRR
;
A
#
# COMPACT_ATOMS: atom_id res chain seq x y z
N MET A 1 -5.77 18.97 -36.32
CA MET A 1 -5.50 17.54 -36.58
C MET A 1 -4.95 16.86 -35.33
N ILE A 2 -3.85 17.34 -34.74
CA ILE A 2 -3.30 16.83 -33.48
C ILE A 2 -4.32 16.86 -32.34
N THR A 3 -5.09 17.94 -32.20
CA THR A 3 -6.13 18.07 -31.17
C THR A 3 -7.21 16.98 -31.25
N VAL A 4 -7.59 16.59 -32.46
CA VAL A 4 -8.59 15.52 -32.69
C VAL A 4 -7.99 14.16 -32.30
N LEU A 5 -6.73 13.91 -32.67
CA LEU A 5 -6.02 12.68 -32.29
C LEU A 5 -5.85 12.57 -30.76
N VAL A 6 -5.53 13.68 -30.10
CA VAL A 6 -5.41 13.74 -28.63
C VAL A 6 -6.76 13.45 -27.96
N LEU A 7 -7.86 14.01 -28.46
CA LEU A 7 -9.20 13.74 -27.93
C LEU A 7 -9.61 12.27 -28.11
N VAL A 8 -9.33 11.67 -29.27
CA VAL A 8 -9.62 10.24 -29.51
C VAL A 8 -8.79 9.36 -28.59
N ALA A 9 -7.50 9.69 -28.40
CA ALA A 9 -6.63 8.96 -27.47
C ALA A 9 -7.11 9.06 -26.02
N LEU A 10 -7.50 10.27 -25.57
CA LEU A 10 -8.06 10.48 -24.23
C LEU A 10 -9.32 9.65 -23.99
N VAL A 11 -10.25 9.64 -24.94
CA VAL A 11 -11.49 8.86 -24.85
C VAL A 11 -11.19 7.35 -24.82
N ALA A 12 -10.24 6.89 -25.63
CA ALA A 12 -9.84 5.48 -25.66
C ALA A 12 -9.19 5.03 -24.34
N VAL A 13 -8.26 5.83 -23.80
CA VAL A 13 -7.61 5.57 -22.51
C VAL A 13 -8.64 5.60 -21.38
N LEU A 14 -9.51 6.62 -21.35
CA LEU A 14 -10.57 6.73 -20.35
C LEU A 14 -11.52 5.53 -20.39
N GLY A 15 -11.90 5.06 -21.58
CA GLY A 15 -12.75 3.88 -21.74
C GLY A 15 -12.09 2.58 -21.29
N LEU A 16 -10.78 2.43 -21.53
CA LEU A 16 -9.99 1.29 -21.07
C LEU A 16 -9.83 1.29 -19.54
N CYS A 17 -9.47 2.46 -18.97
CA CYS A 17 -9.37 2.64 -17.52
C CYS A 17 -10.72 2.39 -16.84
N ALA A 18 -11.81 2.95 -17.36
CA ALA A 18 -13.15 2.73 -16.83
C ALA A 18 -13.54 1.24 -16.89
N SER A 19 -13.16 0.52 -17.94
CA SER A 19 -13.44 -0.92 -18.06
C SER A 19 -12.67 -1.77 -17.05
N ASN A 20 -11.44 -1.37 -16.68
CA ASN A 20 -10.65 -2.02 -15.63
C ASN A 20 -11.14 -1.66 -14.22
N LEU A 21 -11.56 -0.41 -14.00
CA LEU A 21 -12.14 0.05 -12.72
C LEU A 21 -13.57 -0.48 -12.49
N LEU A 22 -14.34 -0.64 -13.57
CA LEU A 22 -15.69 -1.21 -13.56
C LEU A 22 -15.66 -2.72 -13.79
N ARG A 23 -14.47 -3.33 -13.92
CA ARG A 23 -14.35 -4.79 -13.83
C ARG A 23 -15.03 -5.14 -12.52
N PRO A 24 -16.15 -5.90 -12.54
CA PRO A 24 -16.78 -6.31 -11.31
C PRO A 24 -15.68 -6.99 -10.53
N PHE A 25 -15.25 -6.38 -9.43
CA PHE A 25 -14.60 -7.09 -8.36
C PHE A 25 -15.55 -8.24 -8.09
N ALA A 26 -15.23 -9.43 -8.60
CA ALA A 26 -16.00 -10.60 -8.26
C ALA A 26 -15.93 -10.60 -6.75
N PRO A 27 -17.05 -10.36 -6.02
CA PRO A 27 -16.97 -10.37 -4.58
C PRO A 27 -16.41 -11.73 -4.25
N ALA A 28 -15.20 -11.77 -3.69
CA ALA A 28 -14.77 -12.94 -2.95
C ALA A 28 -15.97 -13.28 -2.08
N ALA A 29 -16.50 -14.50 -2.24
CA ALA A 29 -17.74 -14.95 -1.62
C ALA A 29 -17.78 -14.33 -0.23
N PRO A 30 -18.85 -13.59 0.14
CA PRO A 30 -18.84 -12.76 1.33
C PRO A 30 -18.29 -13.62 2.44
N ALA A 31 -17.07 -13.28 2.90
CA ALA A 31 -16.59 -13.85 4.13
C ALA A 31 -17.72 -13.48 5.08
N GLU A 32 -18.47 -14.49 5.55
CA GLU A 32 -19.47 -14.27 6.58
C GLU A 32 -18.82 -13.33 7.57
N PRO A 33 -19.48 -12.23 8.00
CA PRO A 33 -18.91 -11.37 9.00
C PRO A 33 -18.59 -12.31 10.15
N ARG A 34 -17.30 -12.65 10.28
CA ARG A 34 -16.80 -13.44 11.38
C ARG A 34 -16.99 -12.45 12.50
N ASN A 35 -18.14 -12.54 13.17
CA ASN A 35 -18.31 -12.14 14.54
C ASN A 35 -17.38 -13.05 15.36
N GLY A 36 -16.08 -12.97 15.06
CA GLY A 36 -15.03 -13.52 15.85
C GLY A 36 -15.05 -12.74 17.16
N PRO A 37 -14.68 -13.39 18.27
CA PRO A 37 -14.63 -12.72 19.56
C PRO A 37 -13.87 -11.39 19.43
N PRO A 38 -14.27 -10.33 20.16
CA PRO A 38 -13.57 -9.05 20.14
C PRO A 38 -12.09 -9.31 20.43
N GLY A 39 -11.23 -9.11 19.42
CA GLY A 39 -9.81 -9.48 19.45
C GLY A 39 -9.33 -10.37 18.30
N VAL A 40 -10.23 -10.88 17.44
CA VAL A 40 -9.81 -11.50 16.17
C VAL A 40 -9.56 -10.40 15.15
N HIS A 41 -8.29 -9.99 15.03
CA HIS A 41 -7.86 -9.19 13.90
C HIS A 41 -8.14 -9.98 12.61
N PRO A 42 -8.59 -9.33 11.52
CA PRO A 42 -8.65 -10.01 10.24
C PRO A 42 -7.28 -10.60 9.94
N GLU A 43 -7.25 -11.87 9.52
CA GLU A 43 -6.03 -12.54 9.08
C GLU A 43 -5.34 -11.61 8.07
N SER A 44 -4.08 -11.24 8.32
CA SER A 44 -3.34 -10.33 7.46
C SER A 44 -3.48 -10.76 6.01
N MET A 45 -3.81 -9.81 5.14
CA MET A 45 -4.13 -10.05 3.74
C MET A 45 -2.91 -10.63 3.02
N THR A 46 -2.92 -11.95 2.73
CA THR A 46 -1.85 -12.67 2.02
C THR A 46 -2.10 -12.77 0.51
N ALA A 47 -2.92 -11.89 -0.05
CA ALA A 47 -3.22 -11.91 -1.46
C ALA A 47 -2.05 -11.27 -2.23
N GLU A 48 -1.45 -12.02 -3.15
CA GLU A 48 -0.47 -11.49 -4.10
C GLU A 48 -1.16 -10.45 -5.00
N LEU A 49 -0.54 -9.29 -5.14
CA LEU A 49 -1.04 -8.19 -5.96
C LEU A 49 -0.67 -8.43 -7.43
N ASP A 50 -1.39 -7.77 -8.34
CA ASP A 50 -0.94 -7.69 -9.73
C ASP A 50 0.23 -6.69 -9.82
N PRO A 51 1.22 -6.90 -10.70
CA PRO A 51 2.35 -5.99 -10.83
C PRO A 51 1.96 -4.52 -11.05
N ALA A 52 0.84 -4.25 -11.74
CA ALA A 52 0.39 -2.87 -11.94
C ALA A 52 -0.12 -2.22 -10.64
N ASP A 53 -0.74 -3.01 -9.76
CA ASP A 53 -1.27 -2.53 -8.49
C ASP A 53 -0.14 -2.28 -7.49
N GLU A 54 0.90 -3.13 -7.48
CA GLU A 54 2.11 -2.92 -6.67
C GLU A 54 2.80 -1.60 -7.02
N GLU A 55 3.04 -1.35 -8.31
CA GLU A 55 3.68 -0.12 -8.79
C GLU A 55 2.85 1.14 -8.49
N TYR A 56 1.52 1.01 -8.57
CA TYR A 56 0.61 2.10 -8.20
C TYR A 56 0.71 2.43 -6.71
N LEU A 57 0.72 1.41 -5.85
CA LEU A 57 0.85 1.59 -4.41
C LEU A 57 2.23 2.14 -4.03
N ALA A 58 3.30 1.72 -4.71
CA ALA A 58 4.64 2.26 -4.52
C ALA A 58 4.70 3.77 -4.87
N CYS A 59 4.13 4.17 -6.01
CA CYS A 59 4.04 5.59 -6.38
C CYS A 59 3.20 6.41 -5.39
N LEU A 60 2.10 5.81 -4.89
CA LEU A 60 1.24 6.46 -3.91
C LEU A 60 1.96 6.66 -2.57
N ALA A 61 2.73 5.66 -2.13
CA ALA A 61 3.54 5.73 -0.90
C ALA A 61 4.61 6.83 -1.00
N ASP A 62 5.34 6.92 -2.12
CA ASP A 62 6.33 7.98 -2.37
C ASP A 62 5.73 9.39 -2.26
N THR A 63 4.47 9.55 -2.65
CA THR A 63 3.76 10.83 -2.55
C THR A 63 3.24 11.13 -1.14
N LEU A 64 2.74 10.11 -0.44
CA LEU A 64 2.03 10.29 0.84
C LEU A 64 2.95 10.19 2.07
N TRP A 65 4.09 9.52 1.93
CA TRP A 65 5.09 9.30 2.99
C TRP A 65 6.51 9.61 2.49
N PRO A 66 6.83 10.88 2.16
CA PRO A 66 8.15 11.22 1.61
C PRO A 66 9.29 11.03 2.61
N GLU A 67 9.00 11.15 3.91
CA GLU A 67 9.97 11.08 5.01
C GLU A 67 9.94 9.76 5.78
N ASP A 68 9.26 8.73 5.24
CA ASP A 68 9.03 7.39 5.81
C ASP A 68 9.51 7.22 7.27
N GLU A 69 8.67 7.66 8.22
CA GLU A 69 8.98 7.73 9.67
C GLU A 69 9.28 6.35 10.29
N TYR A 70 8.97 5.27 9.58
CA TYR A 70 9.23 3.89 10.00
C TYR A 70 10.42 3.26 9.27
N LEU A 71 11.05 3.96 8.33
CA LEU A 71 12.32 3.55 7.78
C LEU A 71 13.35 3.72 8.91
N GLU A 72 13.69 2.62 9.59
CA GLU A 72 14.78 2.64 10.56
C GLU A 72 16.01 3.21 9.86
N PRO A 73 16.61 4.30 10.37
CA PRO A 73 17.82 4.84 9.78
C PRO A 73 18.86 3.73 9.73
N GLU A 74 19.54 3.62 8.59
CA GLU A 74 20.62 2.65 8.38
C GLU A 74 21.51 2.64 9.63
N HIS A 75 21.59 1.51 10.31
CA HIS A 75 22.36 1.38 11.54
C HIS A 75 23.79 1.78 11.23
N THR A 76 24.16 3.00 11.61
CA THR A 76 25.53 3.46 11.47
C THR A 76 26.37 2.54 12.33
N SER A 77 27.33 1.88 11.71
CA SER A 77 28.34 1.09 12.41
C SER A 77 29.35 2.05 13.05
N ASP A 78 28.91 3.09 13.75
CA ASP A 78 29.76 4.04 14.47
C ASP A 78 29.73 3.86 15.98
N GLY A 79 29.17 2.72 16.45
CA GLY A 79 29.71 2.01 17.60
C GLY A 79 29.82 2.85 18.87
N GLU A 80 28.69 3.29 19.40
CA GLU A 80 28.58 3.66 20.80
C GLU A 80 27.45 2.87 21.45
N GLU A 81 27.85 1.70 21.95
CA GLU A 81 27.05 0.85 22.81
C GLU A 81 26.62 1.70 24.03
N GLU A 82 25.35 2.10 24.11
CA GLU A 82 24.84 2.73 25.32
C GLU A 82 24.80 1.66 26.43
N SER A 83 25.92 1.55 27.14
CA SER A 83 26.01 0.89 28.44
C SER A 83 25.26 1.75 29.46
N GLY A 84 23.93 1.70 29.42
CA GLY A 84 23.05 2.60 30.19
C GLY A 84 22.06 1.92 31.14
N GLY A 85 22.14 0.61 31.33
CA GLY A 85 21.25 -0.14 32.23
C GLY A 85 21.70 -0.19 33.69
N SER A 86 22.24 0.89 34.26
CA SER A 86 22.63 0.94 35.67
C SER A 86 21.72 1.86 36.50
N GLY A 87 20.70 1.24 37.09
CA GLY A 87 20.28 1.47 38.48
C GLY A 87 19.55 2.77 38.85
N MET A 88 18.27 2.65 39.20
CA MET A 88 17.68 3.26 40.41
C MET A 88 16.30 2.64 40.70
N ARG A 89 16.20 1.73 41.68
CA ARG A 89 15.67 1.96 43.04
C ARG A 89 14.20 2.44 43.08
N ARG A 90 13.26 1.54 43.42
CA ARG A 90 12.63 1.45 44.75
C ARG A 90 11.79 0.19 44.91
#